data_AF-A0A2R6IKS9-F1
#
_entry.id   AF-A0A2R6IKS9-F1
#
_cell.length_a   1.000
_cell.length_b   1.000
_cell.length_c   1.000
_cell.angle_alpha   90.00
_cell.angle_beta   90.00
_cell.angle_gamma   90.00
#
_symmetry.space_group_name_H-M   'P 1'
#
loop_
_entity.id
_entity.type
_entity.pdbx_description
1 polymer ?
#
loop_
_entity_poly.entity_id
_entity_poly.type
_entity_poly.pdbx_seq_one_letter_code
_entity_poly.pdbx_strand_id
1 'polypeptide(L)'
;MYLAFFVIVGAAAYGLILTTSAPHVELDGPTYSQGDTVELGERTWTVSSIEVSTGGGGGGGHGGGGGGEISRSGELSWTNESDVVSTSLDNGTTVPPTDVVWADQTARNEATFADGDTVEYNGSQYEVSVNATAGTLTLADADDPTVNTSLSVGDTFEYQNSEATVTDIAAGEATVVRGNSYLLLVRNANVAGENITDPTEMTFVEQRNVTELAVEDPALYDEPVRQNGVLKVTYRANDTNVPVDEYFGPAETRTFAEGDTLQYQGNETTVEAVDNESVTLTRPGETTTTIELQEGANVTVGDQQYFAHFPDNSSVQVLSTDERYGEYHAQNAEIDNFHERKNGLWGVVDLSIIAAILLVATALLPVKG
;
A
#
# COMPACT_ATOMS: atom_id res chain seq x y z
N MET A 1 63.19 -4.05 40.49
CA MET A 1 63.42 -3.99 39.04
C MET A 1 62.19 -4.44 38.25
N TYR A 2 61.60 -5.60 38.54
CA TYR A 2 60.40 -6.11 37.84
C TYR A 2 59.14 -5.23 37.93
N LEU A 3 58.87 -4.61 39.08
CA LEU A 3 57.70 -3.70 39.22
C LEU A 3 57.77 -2.50 38.27
N ALA A 4 58.94 -1.86 38.15
CA ALA A 4 59.14 -0.76 37.22
C ALA A 4 58.97 -1.19 35.76
N PHE A 5 59.40 -2.42 35.42
CA PHE A 5 59.21 -2.99 34.10
C PHE A 5 57.72 -3.13 33.73
N PHE A 6 56.91 -3.77 34.58
CA PHE A 6 55.47 -3.94 34.30
C PHE A 6 54.71 -2.62 34.22
N VAL A 7 55.06 -1.64 35.06
CA VAL A 7 54.45 -0.29 34.99
C VAL A 7 54.78 0.39 33.66
N ILE A 8 56.02 0.32 33.20
CA ILE A 8 56.44 0.92 31.93
C ILE A 8 55.77 0.22 30.74
N VAL A 9 55.71 -1.11 30.74
CA VAL A 9 55.06 -1.89 29.66
C VAL A 9 53.56 -1.61 29.60
N GLY A 10 52.87 -1.59 30.74
CA GLY A 10 51.45 -1.22 30.81
C GLY A 10 51.21 0.22 30.34
N ALA A 11 52.03 1.18 30.77
CA ALA A 11 51.92 2.57 30.33
C ALA A 11 52.17 2.75 28.83
N ALA A 12 53.14 2.01 28.26
CA ALA A 12 53.43 2.04 26.83
C ALA A 12 52.29 1.44 25.99
N ALA A 13 51.73 0.30 26.42
CA ALA A 13 50.58 -0.34 25.77
C ALA A 13 49.34 0.57 25.82
N TYR A 14 49.07 1.19 26.96
CA TYR A 14 48.00 2.17 27.12
C TYR A 14 48.19 3.41 26.22
N GLY A 15 49.42 3.92 26.14
CA GLY A 15 49.77 5.02 25.23
C GLY A 15 49.44 4.70 23.77
N LEU A 16 49.76 3.50 23.30
CA LEU A 16 49.46 3.05 21.93
C LEU A 16 47.94 2.95 21.67
N ILE A 17 47.16 2.48 22.65
CA ILE A 17 45.70 2.42 22.53
C ILE A 17 45.11 3.82 22.33
N LEU A 18 45.60 4.83 23.06
CA LEU A 18 45.05 6.18 23.00
C LEU A 18 45.41 6.97 21.74
N THR A 19 46.54 6.65 21.11
CA THR A 19 47.02 7.43 19.95
C THR A 19 46.68 6.83 18.61
N THR A 20 46.08 5.62 18.57
CA THR A 20 45.78 4.95 17.29
C THR A 20 44.32 5.21 16.89
N SER A 21 44.14 5.79 15.70
CA SER A 21 42.82 5.95 15.08
C SER A 21 42.32 4.61 14.54
N ALA A 22 41.03 4.33 14.70
CA ALA A 22 40.43 3.15 14.07
C ALA A 22 40.38 3.34 12.55
N PRO A 23 40.74 2.32 11.75
CA PRO A 23 40.41 2.32 10.33
C PRO A 23 38.89 2.28 10.16
N HIS A 24 38.42 2.77 9.03
CA HIS A 24 37.03 2.72 8.61
C HIS A 24 36.98 2.39 7.11
N VAL A 25 35.82 1.92 6.66
CA VAL A 25 35.61 1.62 5.24
C VAL A 25 35.50 2.95 4.48
N GLU A 26 36.33 3.13 3.46
CA GLU A 26 36.24 4.20 2.46
C GLU A 26 36.25 3.56 1.08
N LEU A 27 35.18 3.71 0.31
CA LEU A 27 35.06 3.19 -1.04
C LEU A 27 34.89 4.33 -2.04
N ASP A 28 35.57 4.22 -3.17
CA ASP A 28 35.39 5.12 -4.30
C ASP A 28 34.05 4.84 -5.00
N GLY A 29 33.12 5.77 -4.89
CA GLY A 29 31.82 5.73 -5.55
C GLY A 29 30.90 6.88 -5.17
N PRO A 30 29.79 7.07 -5.90
CA PRO A 30 28.77 8.04 -5.55
C PRO A 30 28.05 7.65 -4.25
N THR A 31 27.69 8.67 -3.48
CA THR A 31 26.95 8.55 -2.22
C THR A 31 25.58 9.20 -2.39
N TYR A 32 24.54 8.50 -1.97
CA TYR A 32 23.14 8.87 -2.17
C TYR A 32 22.43 9.05 -0.83
N SER A 33 21.58 10.07 -0.74
CA SER A 33 20.67 10.32 0.38
C SER A 33 19.25 9.84 0.05
N GLN A 34 18.37 9.79 1.06
CA GLN A 34 16.95 9.51 0.81
C GLN A 34 16.35 10.52 -0.19
N GLY A 35 15.65 10.00 -1.20
CA GLY A 35 15.09 10.77 -2.31
C GLY A 35 16.01 10.94 -3.52
N ASP A 36 17.30 10.61 -3.40
CA ASP A 36 18.20 10.60 -4.55
C ASP A 36 17.91 9.42 -5.48
N THR A 37 18.36 9.53 -6.73
CA THR A 37 18.22 8.48 -7.74
C THR A 37 19.56 7.82 -8.05
N VAL A 38 19.53 6.51 -8.30
CA VAL A 38 20.68 5.67 -8.63
C VAL A 38 20.37 4.81 -9.86
N GLU A 39 21.28 4.78 -10.83
CA GLU A 39 21.16 3.90 -12.01
C GLU A 39 21.78 2.54 -11.70
N LEU A 40 20.96 1.49 -11.73
CA LEU A 40 21.37 0.10 -11.52
C LEU A 40 20.86 -0.75 -12.70
N GLY A 41 21.79 -1.31 -13.47
CA GLY A 41 21.49 -1.94 -14.75
C GLY A 41 20.84 -0.95 -15.72
N GLU A 42 19.68 -1.30 -16.25
CA GLU A 42 18.90 -0.47 -17.19
C GLU A 42 17.86 0.42 -16.50
N ARG A 43 17.79 0.41 -15.16
CA ARG A 43 16.74 1.08 -14.40
C ARG A 43 17.29 2.17 -13.48
N THR A 44 16.55 3.26 -13.38
CA THR A 44 16.79 4.33 -12.40
C THR A 44 15.92 4.08 -11.17
N TRP A 45 16.55 3.82 -10.03
CA TRP A 45 15.89 3.57 -8.75
C TRP A 45 15.94 4.83 -7.88
N THR A 46 14.98 4.98 -6.98
CA THR A 46 14.96 6.03 -5.95
C THR A 46 15.31 5.42 -4.60
N VAL A 47 16.20 6.07 -3.83
CA VAL A 47 16.46 5.70 -2.43
C VAL A 47 15.25 6.08 -1.59
N SER A 48 14.35 5.14 -1.31
CA SER A 48 13.08 5.39 -0.63
C SER A 48 13.26 5.56 0.88
N SER A 49 14.20 4.84 1.50
CA SER A 49 14.47 4.94 2.93
C SER A 49 15.94 4.67 3.27
N ILE A 50 16.39 5.26 4.38
CA ILE A 50 17.62 4.92 5.08
C ILE A 50 17.28 4.87 6.56
N GLU A 51 17.55 3.74 7.19
CA GLU A 51 17.16 3.45 8.56
C GLU A 51 18.38 3.08 9.40
N VAL A 52 18.32 3.45 10.67
CA VAL A 52 19.35 3.13 11.66
C VAL A 52 18.68 2.45 12.83
N SER A 53 19.07 1.21 13.08
CA SER A 53 18.61 0.44 14.23
C SER A 53 19.76 0.28 15.23
N THR A 54 19.46 0.46 16.52
CA THR A 54 20.43 0.19 17.59
C THR A 54 20.03 -1.08 18.31
N GLY A 55 20.84 -2.12 18.23
CA GLY A 55 20.65 -3.35 19.00
C GLY A 55 20.76 -3.07 20.50
N GLY A 56 19.71 -3.40 21.25
CA GLY A 56 19.68 -3.31 22.71
C GLY A 56 20.63 -4.32 23.35
N GLY A 57 21.83 -3.90 23.71
CA GLY A 57 22.84 -4.74 24.36
C GLY A 57 22.40 -5.20 25.75
N GLY A 58 22.05 -6.48 25.87
CA GLY A 58 21.88 -7.18 27.15
C GLY A 58 23.22 -7.26 27.90
N GLY A 59 23.30 -6.58 29.05
CA GLY A 59 24.49 -6.52 29.87
C GLY A 59 24.84 -7.85 30.57
N GLY A 60 26.14 -8.07 30.77
CA GLY A 60 26.62 -9.12 31.68
C GLY A 60 28.07 -9.54 31.46
N GLY A 61 29.06 -8.68 31.74
CA GLY A 61 30.46 -9.10 31.78
C GLY A 61 31.42 -7.94 31.93
N HIS A 62 32.33 -8.03 32.90
CA HIS A 62 33.22 -6.95 33.32
C HIS A 62 34.12 -6.41 32.19
N GLY A 63 33.96 -5.12 31.89
CA GLY A 63 35.00 -4.24 31.33
C GLY A 63 35.18 -4.27 29.81
N GLY A 64 34.47 -3.38 29.10
CA GLY A 64 34.81 -3.00 27.72
C GLY A 64 33.62 -2.60 26.86
N GLY A 65 33.30 -1.29 26.84
CA GLY A 65 32.59 -0.58 25.75
C GLY A 65 31.49 -1.30 24.97
N GLY A 66 30.36 -1.63 25.60
CA GLY A 66 29.14 -2.03 24.89
C GLY A 66 28.40 -0.81 24.34
N GLY A 67 28.87 -0.24 23.23
CA GLY A 67 27.99 0.53 22.35
C GLY A 67 27.04 -0.46 21.70
N GLY A 68 25.72 -0.19 21.73
CA GLY A 68 24.76 -1.03 21.01
C GLY A 68 25.19 -1.18 19.56
N GLU A 69 25.04 -2.39 19.00
CA GLU A 69 25.37 -2.65 17.60
C GLU A 69 24.44 -1.78 16.74
N ILE A 70 25.01 -0.79 16.05
CA ILE A 70 24.25 0.04 15.12
C ILE A 70 24.21 -0.72 13.80
N SER A 71 23.01 -1.14 13.38
CA SER A 71 22.79 -1.65 12.03
C SER A 71 22.15 -0.56 11.17
N ARG A 72 22.55 -0.52 9.91
CA ARG A 72 21.98 0.38 8.91
C ARG A 72 21.37 -0.44 7.79
N SER A 73 20.21 0.01 7.36
CA SER A 73 19.47 -0.56 6.23
C SER A 73 18.89 0.57 5.40
N GLY A 74 18.42 0.24 4.21
CA GLY A 74 17.72 1.19 3.36
C GLY A 74 16.86 0.44 2.35
N GLU A 75 16.19 1.19 1.51
CA GLU A 75 15.35 0.65 0.46
C GLU A 75 15.55 1.44 -0.84
N LEU A 76 15.57 0.70 -1.95
CA LEU A 76 15.44 1.26 -3.29
C LEU A 76 14.04 0.95 -3.81
N SER A 77 13.42 1.92 -4.46
CA SER A 77 12.12 1.77 -5.11
C SER A 77 12.22 2.12 -6.59
N TRP A 78 11.49 1.39 -7.42
CA TRP A 78 11.32 1.68 -8.84
C TRP A 78 9.86 1.47 -9.22
N THR A 79 9.26 2.47 -9.88
CA THR A 79 7.87 2.44 -10.32
C THR A 79 7.81 2.27 -11.84
N ASN A 80 7.13 1.22 -12.29
CA ASN A 80 6.78 1.05 -13.70
C ASN A 80 5.47 1.78 -13.99
N GLU A 81 5.55 2.99 -14.54
CA GLU A 81 4.36 3.78 -14.93
C GLU A 81 3.64 3.24 -16.18
N SER A 82 4.26 2.29 -16.89
CA SER A 82 3.72 1.69 -18.12
C SER A 82 3.14 0.30 -17.87
N ASP A 83 2.80 -0.03 -16.63
CA ASP A 83 2.23 -1.34 -16.32
C ASP A 83 0.76 -1.42 -16.73
N VAL A 84 0.28 -2.65 -16.92
CA VAL A 84 -1.12 -2.92 -17.26
C VAL A 84 -1.72 -3.72 -16.12
N VAL A 85 -2.69 -3.13 -15.43
CA VAL A 85 -3.43 -3.80 -14.37
C VAL A 85 -4.61 -4.52 -14.99
N SER A 86 -4.75 -5.81 -14.67
CA SER A 86 -5.89 -6.63 -15.10
C SER A 86 -6.86 -6.88 -13.94
N THR A 87 -8.15 -6.94 -14.26
CA THR A 87 -9.23 -7.32 -13.34
C THR A 87 -10.12 -8.33 -14.06
N SER A 88 -10.49 -9.41 -13.37
CA SER A 88 -11.40 -10.41 -13.92
C SER A 88 -12.77 -10.29 -13.25
N LEU A 89 -13.84 -10.30 -14.05
CA LEU A 89 -15.22 -10.29 -13.58
C LEU A 89 -15.91 -11.57 -14.03
N ASP A 90 -16.38 -12.38 -13.10
CA ASP A 90 -17.08 -13.62 -13.42
C ASP A 90 -18.44 -13.33 -14.08
N ASN A 91 -18.85 -14.20 -14.99
CA ASN A 91 -20.18 -14.19 -15.57
C ASN A 91 -21.25 -14.35 -14.47
N GLY A 92 -22.23 -13.46 -14.46
CA GLY A 92 -23.24 -13.38 -13.40
C GLY A 92 -22.83 -12.52 -12.20
N THR A 93 -21.69 -11.81 -12.26
CA THR A 93 -21.32 -10.83 -11.23
C THR A 93 -22.29 -9.66 -11.22
N THR A 94 -22.71 -9.23 -10.02
CA THR A 94 -23.44 -7.98 -9.83
C THR A 94 -22.44 -6.84 -9.64
N VAL A 95 -22.53 -5.82 -10.47
CA VAL A 95 -21.68 -4.62 -10.46
C VAL A 95 -22.52 -3.42 -9.98
N PRO A 96 -22.07 -2.69 -8.95
CA PRO A 96 -22.83 -1.55 -8.43
C PRO A 96 -22.82 -0.37 -9.42
N PRO A 97 -23.81 0.54 -9.36
CA PRO A 97 -23.89 1.71 -10.24
C PRO A 97 -22.73 2.71 -10.03
N THR A 98 -21.98 2.59 -8.93
CA THR A 98 -20.77 3.36 -8.64
C THR A 98 -19.58 2.92 -9.47
N ASP A 99 -19.55 1.64 -9.87
CA ASP A 99 -18.37 1.02 -10.47
C ASP A 99 -18.37 1.11 -11.98
N VAL A 100 -19.51 1.37 -12.62
CA VAL A 100 -19.59 1.34 -14.07
C VAL A 100 -20.39 2.51 -14.63
N VAL A 101 -19.79 3.20 -15.60
CA VAL A 101 -20.35 4.41 -16.22
C VAL A 101 -20.25 4.34 -17.75
N TRP A 102 -21.32 4.75 -18.42
CA TRP A 102 -21.37 4.93 -19.88
C TRP A 102 -22.26 6.10 -20.27
N ALA A 103 -22.18 6.51 -21.55
CA ALA A 103 -23.03 7.56 -22.09
C ALA A 103 -24.52 7.14 -22.09
N ASP A 104 -25.40 8.07 -21.73
CA ASP A 104 -26.85 7.88 -21.68
C ASP A 104 -27.32 6.81 -20.67
N GLN A 105 -26.55 6.55 -19.61
CA GLN A 105 -26.95 5.69 -18.51
C GLN A 105 -28.11 6.33 -17.73
N THR A 106 -29.25 5.66 -17.66
CA THR A 106 -30.51 6.17 -17.07
C THR A 106 -30.83 5.53 -15.73
N ALA A 107 -30.38 4.30 -15.49
CA ALA A 107 -30.57 3.61 -14.21
C ALA A 107 -29.55 4.01 -13.13
N ARG A 108 -28.65 4.95 -13.44
CA ARG A 108 -27.70 5.61 -12.52
C ARG A 108 -28.03 7.10 -12.45
N ASN A 109 -28.08 7.64 -11.23
CA ASN A 109 -28.26 9.06 -10.97
C ASN A 109 -27.13 9.57 -10.08
N GLU A 110 -26.62 10.75 -10.42
CA GLU A 110 -25.57 11.43 -9.67
C GLU A 110 -26.11 12.76 -9.16
N ALA A 111 -25.79 13.09 -7.91
CA ALA A 111 -26.10 14.37 -7.30
C ALA A 111 -24.84 14.96 -6.68
N THR A 112 -24.67 16.27 -6.81
CA THR A 112 -23.58 17.02 -6.17
C THR A 112 -24.17 17.82 -5.03
N PHE A 113 -23.61 17.66 -3.84
CA PHE A 113 -23.97 18.42 -2.64
C PHE A 113 -22.83 19.41 -2.37
N ALA A 114 -23.08 20.71 -2.51
CA ALA A 114 -22.08 21.73 -2.22
C ALA A 114 -22.17 22.19 -0.75
N ASP A 115 -21.04 22.61 -0.19
CA ASP A 115 -20.99 23.19 1.16
C ASP A 115 -21.93 24.39 1.28
N GLY A 116 -22.81 24.35 2.29
CA GLY A 116 -23.85 25.35 2.52
C GLY A 116 -25.15 25.14 1.74
N ASP A 117 -25.26 24.08 0.92
CA ASP A 117 -26.53 23.71 0.30
C ASP A 117 -27.56 23.25 1.33
N THR A 118 -28.82 23.24 0.92
CA THR A 118 -29.90 22.58 1.65
C THR A 118 -30.52 21.50 0.77
N VAL A 119 -30.60 20.28 1.29
CA VAL A 119 -31.16 19.12 0.59
C VAL A 119 -32.34 18.55 1.37
N GLU A 120 -33.33 17.99 0.66
CA GLU A 120 -34.39 17.23 1.31
C GLU A 120 -33.86 15.83 1.65
N TYR A 121 -33.86 15.49 2.93
CA TYR A 121 -33.38 14.21 3.44
C TYR A 121 -34.30 13.74 4.56
N ASN A 122 -34.75 12.49 4.49
CA ASN A 122 -35.66 11.88 5.46
C ASN A 122 -36.95 12.69 5.75
N GLY A 123 -37.48 13.38 4.73
CA GLY A 123 -38.69 14.20 4.82
C GLY A 123 -38.51 15.58 5.48
N SER A 124 -37.28 15.98 5.81
CA SER A 124 -36.94 17.30 6.35
C SER A 124 -35.85 17.97 5.49
N GLN A 125 -35.59 19.25 5.74
CA GLN A 125 -34.49 19.99 5.10
C GLN A 125 -33.22 19.82 5.93
N TYR A 126 -32.11 19.46 5.28
CA TYR A 126 -30.81 19.28 5.91
C TYR A 126 -29.80 20.25 5.27
N GLU A 127 -29.04 20.96 6.11
CA GLU A 127 -27.88 21.74 5.69
C GLU A 127 -26.69 20.81 5.40
N VAL A 128 -26.04 21.06 4.27
CA VAL A 128 -24.86 20.33 3.81
C VAL A 128 -23.61 21.04 4.34
N SER A 129 -22.72 20.28 4.99
CA SER A 129 -21.36 20.71 5.28
C SER A 129 -20.34 19.76 4.69
N VAL A 130 -19.40 20.27 3.90
CA VAL A 130 -18.35 19.48 3.24
C VAL A 130 -16.98 19.89 3.75
N ASN A 131 -16.25 18.93 4.30
CA ASN A 131 -14.85 19.12 4.69
C ASN A 131 -13.94 18.23 3.85
N ALA A 132 -13.41 18.78 2.76
CA ALA A 132 -12.50 18.08 1.86
C ALA A 132 -11.17 17.66 2.52
N THR A 133 -10.71 18.38 3.55
CA THR A 133 -9.47 18.00 4.26
C THR A 133 -9.68 16.78 5.14
N ALA A 134 -10.87 16.68 5.76
CA ALA A 134 -11.24 15.54 6.59
C ALA A 134 -11.85 14.38 5.78
N GLY A 135 -12.24 14.61 4.51
CA GLY A 135 -12.95 13.61 3.70
C GLY A 135 -14.34 13.30 4.25
N THR A 136 -15.06 14.32 4.72
CA THR A 136 -16.37 14.14 5.38
C THR A 136 -17.44 15.04 4.79
N LEU A 137 -18.59 14.45 4.47
CA LEU A 137 -19.87 15.09 4.20
C LEU A 137 -20.71 15.00 5.48
N THR A 138 -21.30 16.10 5.93
CA THR A 138 -22.26 16.11 7.04
C THR A 138 -23.59 16.67 6.58
N LEU A 139 -24.66 15.95 6.88
CA LEU A 139 -26.03 16.43 6.72
C LEU A 139 -26.57 16.70 8.13
N ALA A 140 -26.91 17.96 8.43
CA ALA A 140 -27.52 18.34 9.70
C ALA A 140 -28.95 18.87 9.47
N ASP A 141 -29.91 18.41 10.25
CA ASP A 141 -31.29 18.90 10.14
C ASP A 141 -31.30 20.42 10.38
N ALA A 142 -31.95 21.15 9.48
CA ALA A 142 -31.92 22.60 9.46
C ALA A 142 -32.65 23.23 10.68
N ASP A 143 -33.61 22.52 11.27
CA ASP A 143 -34.37 22.96 12.44
C ASP A 143 -33.77 22.44 13.76
N ASP A 144 -33.09 21.30 13.74
CA ASP A 144 -32.38 20.73 14.89
C ASP A 144 -30.99 20.15 14.51
N PRO A 145 -29.92 20.95 14.58
CA PRO A 145 -28.58 20.51 14.14
C PRO A 145 -27.97 19.41 15.01
N THR A 146 -28.62 19.04 16.13
CA THR A 146 -28.21 17.86 16.91
C THR A 146 -28.59 16.55 16.23
N VAL A 147 -29.54 16.60 15.28
CA VAL A 147 -29.87 15.52 14.36
C VAL A 147 -28.99 15.67 13.13
N ASN A 148 -27.88 14.94 13.09
CA ASN A 148 -26.97 14.95 11.96
C ASN A 148 -26.42 13.56 11.65
N THR A 149 -25.92 13.40 10.43
CA THR A 149 -25.15 12.24 10.00
C THR A 149 -23.89 12.72 9.29
N SER A 150 -22.77 12.04 9.54
CA SER A 150 -21.50 12.28 8.87
C SER A 150 -21.13 11.04 8.07
N LEU A 151 -20.77 11.26 6.81
CA LEU A 151 -20.49 10.25 5.80
C LEU A 151 -19.11 10.50 5.20
N SER A 152 -18.38 9.44 4.92
CA SER A 152 -17.12 9.42 4.18
C SER A 152 -17.31 8.76 2.81
N VAL A 153 -16.31 8.90 1.93
CA VAL A 153 -16.31 8.20 0.65
C VAL A 153 -16.43 6.69 0.88
N GLY A 154 -17.38 6.05 0.18
CA GLY A 154 -17.73 4.65 0.31
C GLY A 154 -18.91 4.37 1.25
N ASP A 155 -19.34 5.33 2.08
CA ASP A 155 -20.50 5.15 2.94
C ASP A 155 -21.81 5.16 2.14
N THR A 156 -22.77 4.34 2.56
CA THR A 156 -24.13 4.30 2.01
C THR A 156 -25.16 4.90 2.96
N PHE A 157 -26.21 5.50 2.41
CA PHE A 157 -27.32 6.10 3.15
C PHE A 157 -28.60 6.15 2.29
N GLU A 158 -29.75 6.24 2.94
CA GLU A 158 -31.07 6.30 2.28
C GLU A 158 -31.38 7.70 1.76
N TYR A 159 -31.36 7.92 0.45
CA TYR A 159 -31.64 9.23 -0.16
C TYR A 159 -32.68 9.13 -1.27
N GLN A 160 -33.78 9.86 -1.13
CA GLN A 160 -34.91 9.84 -2.07
C GLN A 160 -35.50 8.45 -2.29
N ASN A 161 -35.70 7.68 -1.20
CA ASN A 161 -36.22 6.30 -1.19
C ASN A 161 -35.34 5.29 -1.95
N SER A 162 -34.03 5.50 -1.94
CA SER A 162 -33.08 4.57 -2.53
C SER A 162 -31.75 4.67 -1.81
N GLU A 163 -31.03 3.55 -1.73
CA GLU A 163 -29.66 3.56 -1.24
C GLU A 163 -28.77 4.38 -2.18
N ALA A 164 -28.03 5.33 -1.59
CA ALA A 164 -27.06 6.16 -2.27
C ALA A 164 -25.69 6.00 -1.61
N THR A 165 -24.63 6.15 -2.41
CA THR A 165 -23.24 6.02 -1.98
C THR A 165 -22.51 7.34 -2.19
N VAL A 166 -21.72 7.77 -1.20
CA VAL A 166 -20.80 8.90 -1.38
C VAL A 166 -19.58 8.43 -2.16
N THR A 167 -19.38 8.94 -3.38
CA THR A 167 -18.30 8.48 -4.27
C THR A 167 -17.11 9.42 -4.34
N ASP A 168 -17.30 10.70 -4.02
CA ASP A 168 -16.21 11.68 -4.00
C ASP A 168 -16.51 12.80 -2.99
N ILE A 169 -15.44 13.33 -2.38
CA ILE A 169 -15.50 14.51 -1.50
C ILE A 169 -14.28 15.36 -1.80
N ALA A 170 -14.47 16.43 -2.55
CA ALA A 170 -13.38 17.29 -2.99
C ALA A 170 -13.87 18.74 -3.16
N ALA A 171 -12.95 19.70 -2.97
CA ALA A 171 -13.19 21.12 -3.29
C ALA A 171 -14.46 21.77 -2.68
N GLY A 172 -14.96 21.26 -1.55
CA GLY A 172 -16.19 21.77 -0.92
C GLY A 172 -17.47 21.18 -1.51
N GLU A 173 -17.36 20.14 -2.31
CA GLU A 173 -18.47 19.39 -2.90
C GLU A 173 -18.35 17.91 -2.53
N ALA A 174 -19.49 17.24 -2.42
CA ALA A 174 -19.59 15.80 -2.29
C ALA A 174 -20.45 15.24 -3.42
N THR A 175 -19.97 14.17 -4.05
CA THR A 175 -20.71 13.46 -5.10
C THR A 175 -21.38 12.24 -4.51
N VAL A 176 -22.69 12.14 -4.74
CA VAL A 176 -23.54 11.05 -4.28
C VAL A 176 -24.14 10.35 -5.48
N VAL A 177 -23.95 9.03 -5.55
CA VAL A 177 -24.45 8.19 -6.64
C VAL A 177 -25.53 7.26 -6.10
N ARG A 178 -26.64 7.17 -6.82
CA ARG A 178 -27.73 6.22 -6.56
C ARG A 178 -28.15 5.52 -7.84
N GLY A 179 -28.69 4.33 -7.73
CA GLY A 179 -29.17 3.58 -8.90
C GLY A 179 -29.23 2.09 -8.67
N ASN A 180 -29.69 1.38 -9.70
CA ASN A 180 -29.73 -0.07 -9.68
C ASN A 180 -28.35 -0.66 -10.00
N SER A 181 -28.03 -1.79 -9.40
CA SER A 181 -26.86 -2.58 -9.80
C SER A 181 -27.09 -3.23 -11.16
N TYR A 182 -26.02 -3.66 -11.82
CA TYR A 182 -26.05 -4.33 -13.11
C TYR A 182 -25.54 -5.76 -12.98
N LEU A 183 -26.25 -6.70 -13.57
CA LEU A 183 -25.75 -8.06 -13.74
C LEU A 183 -24.88 -8.11 -14.99
N LEU A 184 -23.63 -8.51 -14.83
CA LEU A 184 -22.73 -8.81 -15.93
C LEU A 184 -23.10 -10.17 -16.51
N LEU A 185 -23.40 -10.22 -17.80
CA LEU A 185 -23.65 -11.45 -18.54
C LEU A 185 -22.69 -11.54 -19.73
N VAL A 186 -21.97 -12.65 -19.80
CA VAL A 186 -21.27 -13.03 -21.03
C VAL A 186 -22.34 -13.54 -22.01
N ARG A 187 -22.43 -12.90 -23.19
CA ARG A 187 -23.37 -13.31 -24.24
C ARG A 187 -22.63 -13.52 -25.55
N ASN A 188 -23.10 -14.47 -26.36
CA ASN A 188 -22.88 -14.37 -27.80
C ASN A 188 -23.96 -13.42 -28.34
N ALA A 189 -23.59 -12.51 -29.25
CA ALA A 189 -24.49 -11.56 -29.91
C ALA A 189 -25.74 -12.21 -30.54
N ASN A 190 -25.77 -13.55 -30.66
CA ASN A 190 -26.89 -14.29 -31.23
C ASN A 190 -27.19 -15.57 -30.45
N VAL A 191 -28.45 -15.71 -30.01
CA VAL A 191 -29.16 -16.93 -29.55
C VAL A 191 -29.15 -17.21 -28.04
N ALA A 192 -30.33 -17.10 -27.42
CA ALA A 192 -30.61 -17.62 -26.08
C ALA A 192 -30.70 -19.17 -26.11
N GLY A 193 -29.90 -19.84 -25.28
CA GLY A 193 -30.09 -21.27 -24.97
C GLY A 193 -29.10 -22.26 -25.59
N GLU A 194 -28.02 -21.80 -26.23
CA GLU A 194 -26.90 -22.67 -26.63
C GLU A 194 -25.68 -22.43 -25.73
N ASN A 195 -24.92 -23.50 -25.44
CA ASN A 195 -23.63 -23.38 -24.77
C ASN A 195 -22.73 -22.47 -25.62
N ILE A 196 -22.35 -21.33 -25.04
CA ILE A 196 -21.51 -20.35 -25.72
C ILE A 196 -20.09 -20.91 -25.76
N THR A 197 -19.59 -21.23 -26.96
CA THR A 197 -18.26 -21.82 -27.11
C THR A 197 -17.15 -20.79 -27.32
N ASP A 198 -17.50 -19.55 -27.65
CA ASP A 198 -16.56 -18.46 -27.97
C ASP A 198 -17.31 -17.11 -27.90
N PRO A 199 -17.58 -16.58 -26.69
CA PRO A 199 -18.15 -15.26 -26.55
C PRO A 199 -17.10 -14.20 -26.91
N THR A 200 -17.55 -13.08 -27.44
CA THR A 200 -16.69 -11.90 -27.69
C THR A 200 -17.32 -10.63 -27.14
N GLU A 201 -18.43 -10.76 -26.41
CA GLU A 201 -19.24 -9.67 -25.93
C GLU A 201 -19.73 -9.93 -24.50
N MET A 202 -19.76 -8.85 -23.73
CA MET A 202 -20.37 -8.80 -22.41
C MET A 202 -21.53 -7.81 -22.39
N THR A 203 -22.52 -8.06 -21.55
CA THR A 203 -23.69 -7.20 -21.39
C THR A 203 -23.93 -6.93 -19.92
N PHE A 204 -23.98 -5.65 -19.54
CA PHE A 204 -24.58 -5.22 -18.28
C PHE A 204 -26.09 -5.14 -18.41
N VAL A 205 -26.81 -5.76 -17.48
CA VAL A 205 -28.28 -5.75 -17.42
C VAL A 205 -28.73 -5.21 -16.08
N GLU A 206 -29.42 -4.08 -16.08
CA GLU A 206 -29.97 -3.45 -14.88
C GLU A 206 -30.80 -4.44 -14.04
N GLN A 207 -30.53 -4.48 -12.74
CA GLN A 207 -31.26 -5.27 -11.75
C GLN A 207 -32.31 -4.39 -11.06
N ARG A 208 -33.56 -4.48 -11.51
CA ARG A 208 -34.68 -3.73 -10.93
C ARG A 208 -35.36 -4.51 -9.81
N ASN A 209 -35.61 -3.84 -8.67
CA ASN A 209 -36.49 -4.36 -7.62
C ASN A 209 -37.95 -4.08 -7.97
N VAL A 210 -38.56 -4.95 -8.77
CA VAL A 210 -39.94 -4.76 -9.27
C VAL A 210 -40.97 -4.72 -8.13
N THR A 211 -40.73 -5.44 -7.03
CA THR A 211 -41.64 -5.40 -5.87
C THR A 211 -41.65 -4.02 -5.23
N GLU A 212 -40.47 -3.41 -5.06
CA GLU A 212 -40.36 -2.04 -4.53
C GLU A 212 -41.03 -1.01 -5.45
N LEU A 213 -40.76 -1.09 -6.76
CA LEU A 213 -41.44 -0.25 -7.75
C LEU A 213 -42.98 -0.40 -7.72
N ALA A 214 -43.48 -1.61 -7.45
CA ALA A 214 -44.91 -1.87 -7.35
C ALA A 214 -45.52 -1.36 -6.03
N VAL A 215 -44.76 -1.38 -4.93
CA VAL A 215 -45.17 -0.79 -3.64
C VAL A 215 -45.29 0.73 -3.72
N GLU A 216 -44.35 1.37 -4.43
CA GLU A 216 -44.32 2.83 -4.59
C GLU A 216 -45.42 3.35 -5.54
N ASP A 217 -45.91 2.50 -6.45
CA ASP A 217 -46.94 2.88 -7.41
C ASP A 217 -48.37 2.61 -6.87
N PRO A 218 -49.15 3.65 -6.53
CA PRO A 218 -50.49 3.47 -5.98
C PRO A 218 -51.48 2.79 -6.95
N ALA A 219 -51.19 2.74 -8.25
CA ALA A 219 -52.02 2.09 -9.25
C ALA A 219 -51.87 0.55 -9.26
N LEU A 220 -50.80 0.02 -8.66
CA LEU A 220 -50.44 -1.39 -8.70
C LEU A 220 -50.66 -2.09 -7.36
N TYR A 221 -50.89 -3.40 -7.40
CA TYR A 221 -50.70 -4.24 -6.23
C TYR A 221 -49.21 -4.44 -5.94
N ASP A 222 -48.87 -4.50 -4.66
CA ASP A 222 -47.51 -4.50 -4.12
C ASP A 222 -46.68 -5.71 -4.60
N GLU A 223 -47.34 -6.83 -4.88
CA GLU A 223 -46.69 -8.09 -5.24
C GLU A 223 -46.83 -8.39 -6.74
N PRO A 224 -45.72 -8.39 -7.51
CA PRO A 224 -45.73 -8.80 -8.89
C PRO A 224 -45.99 -10.30 -9.02
N VAL A 225 -46.58 -10.71 -10.13
CA VAL A 225 -46.95 -12.11 -10.40
C VAL A 225 -46.22 -12.66 -11.61
N ARG A 226 -45.84 -13.94 -11.55
CA ARG A 226 -45.32 -14.66 -12.72
C ARG A 226 -46.45 -15.42 -13.42
N GLN A 227 -46.68 -15.11 -14.69
CA GLN A 227 -47.66 -15.79 -15.53
C GLN A 227 -46.97 -16.30 -16.80
N ASN A 228 -46.94 -17.63 -16.99
CA ASN A 228 -46.25 -18.29 -18.11
C ASN A 228 -44.76 -17.88 -18.23
N GLY A 229 -44.06 -17.73 -17.10
CA GLY A 229 -42.65 -17.33 -17.05
C GLY A 229 -42.39 -15.82 -17.16
N VAL A 230 -43.37 -15.04 -17.61
CA VAL A 230 -43.27 -13.57 -17.72
C VAL A 230 -43.65 -12.92 -16.39
N LEU A 231 -42.81 -12.02 -15.90
CA LEU A 231 -43.11 -11.20 -14.72
C LEU A 231 -44.08 -10.08 -15.11
N LYS A 232 -45.15 -9.93 -14.34
CA LYS A 232 -46.22 -8.97 -14.58
C LYS A 232 -46.57 -8.21 -13.30
N VAL A 233 -47.02 -6.98 -13.45
CA VAL A 233 -47.68 -6.23 -12.38
C VAL A 233 -49.19 -6.23 -12.58
N THR A 234 -49.93 -6.06 -11.50
CA THR A 234 -51.39 -6.13 -11.50
C THR A 234 -51.98 -4.77 -11.13
N TYR A 235 -52.83 -4.22 -11.98
CA TYR A 235 -53.56 -2.98 -11.69
C TYR A 235 -54.61 -3.18 -10.60
N ARG A 236 -54.65 -2.31 -9.60
CA ARG A 236 -55.71 -2.29 -8.57
C ARG A 236 -57.08 -1.89 -9.12
N ALA A 237 -57.12 -1.12 -10.21
CA ALA A 237 -58.36 -0.56 -10.73
C ALA A 237 -59.29 -1.61 -11.38
N ASN A 238 -58.73 -2.69 -11.93
CA ASN A 238 -59.46 -3.65 -12.75
C ASN A 238 -58.90 -5.08 -12.72
N ASP A 239 -57.94 -5.36 -11.83
CA ASP A 239 -57.30 -6.66 -11.66
C ASP A 239 -56.64 -7.22 -12.94
N THR A 240 -56.21 -6.34 -13.86
CA THR A 240 -55.54 -6.75 -15.09
C THR A 240 -54.03 -6.83 -14.92
N ASN A 241 -53.41 -7.84 -15.55
CA ASN A 241 -51.97 -8.07 -15.50
C ASN A 241 -51.27 -7.56 -16.76
N VAL A 242 -50.27 -6.72 -16.58
CA VAL A 242 -49.43 -6.15 -17.64
C VAL A 242 -47.97 -6.59 -17.43
N PRO A 243 -47.23 -6.99 -18.48
CA PRO A 243 -45.80 -7.27 -18.38
C PRO A 243 -45.04 -6.09 -17.77
N VAL A 244 -44.05 -6.41 -16.91
CA VAL A 244 -43.18 -5.39 -16.29
C VAL A 244 -42.52 -4.50 -17.34
N ASP A 245 -41.99 -5.10 -18.40
CA ASP A 245 -41.32 -4.35 -19.47
C ASP A 245 -42.27 -3.47 -20.28
N GLU A 246 -43.57 -3.78 -20.30
CA GLU A 246 -44.59 -2.96 -20.94
C GLU A 246 -45.03 -1.80 -20.05
N TYR A 247 -45.10 -2.02 -18.72
CA TYR A 247 -45.53 -1.01 -17.75
C TYR A 247 -44.41 -0.03 -17.36
N PHE A 248 -43.28 -0.55 -16.88
CA PHE A 248 -42.14 0.24 -16.42
C PHE A 248 -41.11 0.50 -17.53
N GLY A 249 -41.33 -0.04 -18.72
CA GLY A 249 -40.32 -0.06 -19.79
C GLY A 249 -39.29 -1.19 -19.62
N PRO A 250 -38.48 -1.46 -20.65
CA PRO A 250 -37.44 -2.47 -20.59
C PRO A 250 -36.35 -2.09 -19.58
N ALA A 251 -35.71 -3.08 -18.97
CA ALA A 251 -34.52 -2.85 -18.15
C ALA A 251 -33.38 -2.29 -19.01
N GLU A 252 -32.59 -1.39 -18.45
CA GLU A 252 -31.43 -0.85 -19.16
C GLU A 252 -30.40 -1.96 -19.44
N THR A 253 -29.87 -1.99 -20.66
CA THR A 253 -28.80 -2.92 -21.04
C THR A 253 -27.71 -2.20 -21.81
N ARG A 254 -26.45 -2.54 -21.53
CA ARG A 254 -25.28 -2.04 -22.27
C ARG A 254 -24.35 -3.19 -22.64
N THR A 255 -24.01 -3.29 -23.92
CA THR A 255 -23.09 -4.31 -24.45
C THR A 255 -21.74 -3.70 -24.80
N PHE A 256 -20.67 -4.43 -24.53
CA PHE A 256 -19.29 -4.12 -24.92
C PHE A 256 -18.66 -5.36 -25.56
N ALA A 257 -17.93 -5.17 -26.64
CA ALA A 257 -17.13 -6.20 -27.29
C ALA A 257 -15.67 -6.15 -26.80
N GLU A 258 -14.90 -7.21 -27.07
CA GLU A 258 -13.45 -7.16 -26.92
C GLU A 258 -12.84 -5.98 -27.69
N GLY A 259 -11.93 -5.26 -27.04
CA GLY A 259 -11.32 -4.03 -27.51
C GLY A 259 -12.12 -2.75 -27.24
N ASP A 260 -13.38 -2.84 -26.80
CA ASP A 260 -14.15 -1.66 -26.40
C ASP A 260 -13.63 -1.10 -25.06
N THR A 261 -13.85 0.20 -24.85
CA THR A 261 -13.53 0.88 -23.59
C THR A 261 -14.79 1.24 -22.80
N LEU A 262 -14.67 1.21 -21.48
CA LEU A 262 -15.68 1.63 -20.53
C LEU A 262 -15.05 2.34 -19.33
N GLN A 263 -15.84 3.14 -18.61
CA GLN A 263 -15.42 3.63 -17.30
C GLN A 263 -15.76 2.57 -16.26
N TYR A 264 -14.72 2.01 -15.64
CA TYR A 264 -14.84 1.00 -14.59
C TYR A 264 -14.01 1.39 -13.35
N GLN A 265 -14.66 1.46 -12.19
CA GLN A 265 -14.09 1.90 -10.91
C GLN A 265 -13.31 3.23 -11.03
N GLY A 266 -13.93 4.21 -11.68
CA GLY A 266 -13.37 5.54 -11.88
C GLY A 266 -12.22 5.63 -12.90
N ASN A 267 -11.93 4.55 -13.64
CA ASN A 267 -10.84 4.52 -14.62
C ASN A 267 -11.35 4.11 -16.00
N GLU A 268 -10.77 4.71 -17.06
CA GLU A 268 -10.95 4.19 -18.41
C GLU A 268 -10.27 2.82 -18.51
N THR A 269 -11.06 1.82 -18.89
CA THR A 269 -10.69 0.41 -18.86
C THR A 269 -11.09 -0.23 -20.19
N THR A 270 -10.26 -1.10 -20.72
CA THR A 270 -10.47 -1.85 -21.97
C THR A 270 -10.98 -3.25 -21.65
N VAL A 271 -11.93 -3.74 -22.44
CA VAL A 271 -12.31 -5.15 -22.44
C VAL A 271 -11.24 -5.92 -23.20
N GLU A 272 -10.37 -6.61 -22.49
CA GLU A 272 -9.24 -7.34 -23.10
C GLU A 272 -9.70 -8.67 -23.70
N ALA A 273 -10.46 -9.45 -22.94
CA ALA A 273 -10.91 -10.77 -23.33
C ALA A 273 -12.27 -11.09 -22.70
N VAL A 274 -13.12 -11.78 -23.44
CA VAL A 274 -14.41 -12.29 -22.96
C VAL A 274 -14.42 -13.80 -23.07
N ASP A 275 -14.32 -14.48 -21.93
CA ASP A 275 -14.44 -15.93 -21.85
C ASP A 275 -15.86 -16.34 -21.46
N ASN A 276 -16.17 -17.63 -21.56
CA ASN A 276 -17.49 -18.19 -21.18
C ASN A 276 -17.85 -18.01 -19.70
N GLU A 277 -16.85 -17.90 -18.84
CA GLU A 277 -16.98 -17.85 -17.39
C GLU A 277 -16.60 -16.48 -16.81
N SER A 278 -15.87 -15.65 -17.55
CA SER A 278 -15.35 -14.38 -17.03
C SER A 278 -15.02 -13.38 -18.13
N VAL A 279 -14.94 -12.10 -17.77
CA VAL A 279 -14.39 -11.02 -18.60
C VAL A 279 -13.10 -10.54 -18.00
N THR A 280 -12.06 -10.37 -18.81
CA THR A 280 -10.82 -9.70 -18.42
C THR A 280 -10.88 -8.24 -18.85
N LEU A 281 -10.72 -7.34 -17.89
CA LEU A 281 -10.64 -5.91 -18.06
C LEU A 281 -9.20 -5.44 -17.80
N THR A 282 -8.66 -4.56 -18.64
CA THR A 282 -7.31 -4.01 -18.51
C THR A 282 -7.33 -2.49 -18.46
N ARG A 283 -6.48 -1.90 -17.60
CA ARG A 283 -6.28 -0.45 -17.55
C ARG A 283 -4.80 -0.11 -17.39
N PRO A 284 -4.36 1.07 -17.86
CA PRO A 284 -3.05 1.60 -17.50
C PRO A 284 -2.93 1.69 -15.96
N GLY A 285 -1.78 1.34 -15.43
CA GLY A 285 -1.50 1.45 -14.01
C GLY A 285 -0.01 1.45 -13.72
N GLU A 286 0.32 1.48 -12.43
CA GLU A 286 1.70 1.56 -11.98
C GLU A 286 2.00 0.43 -10.99
N THR A 287 3.17 -0.21 -11.14
CA THR A 287 3.66 -1.18 -10.16
C THR A 287 4.98 -0.70 -9.58
N THR A 288 5.02 -0.57 -8.25
CA THR A 288 6.25 -0.23 -7.52
C THR A 288 6.92 -1.51 -7.04
N THR A 289 8.20 -1.68 -7.40
CA THR A 289 9.08 -2.72 -6.89
C THR A 289 10.03 -2.11 -5.87
N THR A 290 10.21 -2.78 -4.72
CA THR A 290 11.18 -2.37 -3.70
C THR A 290 12.29 -3.41 -3.53
N ILE A 291 13.46 -2.93 -3.14
CA ILE A 291 14.65 -3.72 -2.87
C ILE A 291 15.24 -3.26 -1.55
N GLU A 292 15.33 -4.17 -0.58
CA GLU A 292 15.98 -3.91 0.69
C GLU A 292 17.51 -3.91 0.55
N LEU A 293 18.14 -2.93 1.18
CA LEU A 293 19.58 -2.79 1.30
C LEU A 293 20.01 -3.01 2.75
N GLN A 294 21.08 -3.79 2.93
CA GLN A 294 21.72 -4.02 4.22
C GLN A 294 23.22 -3.83 4.07
N GLU A 295 23.88 -3.30 5.10
CA GLU A 295 25.34 -3.10 5.11
C GLU A 295 26.09 -4.36 4.68
N GLY A 296 26.86 -4.25 3.59
CA GLY A 296 27.71 -5.32 3.04
C GLY A 296 26.98 -6.49 2.38
N ALA A 297 25.64 -6.49 2.36
CA ALA A 297 24.85 -7.55 1.76
C ALA A 297 24.75 -7.38 0.24
N ASN A 298 24.86 -8.50 -0.49
CA ASN A 298 24.66 -8.49 -1.93
C ASN A 298 23.18 -8.46 -2.28
N VAL A 299 22.87 -7.69 -3.30
CA VAL A 299 21.55 -7.53 -3.89
C VAL A 299 21.65 -7.65 -5.40
N THR A 300 20.66 -8.29 -6.04
CA THR A 300 20.67 -8.52 -7.49
C THR A 300 19.67 -7.58 -8.15
N VAL A 301 20.13 -6.81 -9.13
CA VAL A 301 19.30 -5.92 -9.94
C VAL A 301 19.50 -6.28 -11.41
N GLY A 302 18.45 -6.81 -12.05
CA GLY A 302 18.58 -7.44 -13.36
C GLY A 302 19.55 -8.62 -13.31
N ASP A 303 20.59 -8.60 -14.14
CA ASP A 303 21.63 -9.64 -14.19
C ASP A 303 22.92 -9.27 -13.42
N GLN A 304 22.93 -8.13 -12.71
CA GLN A 304 24.12 -7.61 -12.02
C GLN A 304 23.94 -7.67 -10.49
N GLN A 305 25.03 -7.98 -9.77
CA GLN A 305 25.07 -7.90 -8.30
C GLN A 305 25.70 -6.59 -7.82
N TYR A 306 25.07 -6.02 -6.82
CA TYR A 306 25.51 -4.84 -6.10
C TYR A 306 25.57 -5.15 -4.61
N PHE A 307 26.24 -4.30 -3.84
CA PHE A 307 26.12 -4.30 -2.38
C PHE A 307 25.96 -2.88 -1.86
N ALA A 308 25.32 -2.75 -0.70
CA ALA A 308 25.18 -1.47 -0.03
C ALA A 308 26.29 -1.26 0.99
N HIS A 309 26.84 -0.05 1.02
CA HIS A 309 27.67 0.43 2.12
C HIS A 309 27.06 1.73 2.62
N PHE A 310 26.93 1.89 3.93
CA PHE A 310 26.38 3.07 4.58
C PHE A 310 27.52 3.82 5.30
N PRO A 311 28.15 4.83 4.66
CA PRO A 311 29.24 5.59 5.27
C PRO A 311 28.81 6.30 6.56
N ASP A 312 27.54 6.69 6.63
CA ASP A 312 26.92 7.36 7.77
C ASP A 312 25.44 6.96 7.95
N ASN A 313 24.73 7.64 8.85
CA ASN A 313 23.35 7.35 9.24
C ASN A 313 22.28 7.88 8.26
N SER A 314 22.69 8.55 7.19
CA SER A 314 21.82 9.29 6.27
C SER A 314 22.17 9.09 4.81
N SER A 315 23.21 8.30 4.53
CA SER A 315 23.71 8.09 3.18
C SER A 315 24.06 6.64 2.89
N VAL A 316 23.94 6.26 1.62
CA VAL A 316 24.24 4.92 1.12
C VAL A 316 25.03 5.01 -0.18
N GLN A 317 25.98 4.12 -0.35
CA GLN A 317 26.64 3.82 -1.62
C GLN A 317 26.12 2.46 -2.08
N VAL A 318 25.67 2.38 -3.33
CA VAL A 318 25.28 1.11 -3.96
C VAL A 318 26.31 0.82 -5.04
N LEU A 319 27.16 -0.18 -4.79
CA LEU A 319 28.38 -0.41 -5.56
C LEU A 319 28.35 -1.78 -6.21
N SER A 320 28.95 -1.90 -7.40
CA SER A 320 29.07 -3.19 -8.09
C SER A 320 29.88 -4.17 -7.25
N THR A 321 29.31 -5.35 -7.00
CA THR A 321 29.98 -6.41 -6.22
C THR A 321 31.24 -6.88 -6.92
N ASP A 322 31.22 -7.03 -8.25
CA ASP A 322 32.39 -7.50 -9.00
C ASP A 322 33.56 -6.50 -8.98
N GLU A 323 33.28 -5.20 -8.78
CA GLU A 323 34.29 -4.16 -8.87
C GLU A 323 34.84 -3.68 -7.52
N ARG A 324 34.03 -3.66 -6.46
CA ARG A 324 34.37 -3.03 -5.18
C ARG A 324 34.29 -3.96 -3.97
N TYR A 325 33.67 -5.13 -4.09
CA TYR A 325 33.45 -5.99 -2.93
C TYR A 325 34.75 -6.54 -2.34
N GLY A 326 35.77 -6.80 -3.17
CA GLY A 326 37.09 -7.22 -2.70
C GLY A 326 37.78 -6.16 -1.84
N GLU A 327 37.65 -4.89 -2.20
CA GLU A 327 38.19 -3.76 -1.43
C GLU A 327 37.45 -3.59 -0.10
N TYR A 328 36.10 -3.64 -0.14
CA TYR A 328 35.27 -3.61 1.06
C TYR A 328 35.67 -4.67 2.09
N HIS A 329 35.83 -5.92 1.65
CA HIS A 329 36.25 -7.03 2.52
C HIS A 329 37.69 -6.86 3.03
N ALA A 330 38.60 -6.35 2.21
CA ALA A 330 39.98 -6.09 2.64
C ALA A 330 40.04 -5.05 3.76
N GLN A 331 39.24 -3.97 3.66
CA GLN A 331 39.18 -2.93 4.69
C GLN A 331 38.48 -3.43 5.96
N ASN A 332 37.40 -4.22 5.85
CA ASN A 332 36.79 -4.88 7.00
C ASN A 332 37.76 -5.82 7.73
N ALA A 333 38.58 -6.58 6.99
CA ALA A 333 39.61 -7.41 7.60
C ALA A 333 40.69 -6.59 8.33
N GLU A 334 41.00 -5.38 7.84
CA GLU A 334 41.90 -4.45 8.53
C GLU A 334 41.28 -3.92 9.84
N ILE A 335 39.98 -3.60 9.83
CA ILE A 335 39.22 -3.20 11.02
C ILE A 335 39.22 -4.32 12.07
N ASP A 336 38.94 -5.55 11.65
CA ASP A 336 38.97 -6.70 12.55
C ASP A 336 40.36 -6.93 13.14
N ASN A 337 41.42 -6.83 12.32
CA ASN A 337 42.78 -6.95 12.80
C ASN A 337 43.14 -5.83 13.79
N PHE A 338 42.69 -4.61 13.54
CA PHE A 338 42.86 -3.48 14.45
C PHE A 338 42.18 -3.76 15.81
N HIS A 339 40.95 -4.26 15.80
CA HIS A 339 40.23 -4.64 17.01
C HIS A 339 40.92 -5.77 17.77
N GLU A 340 41.39 -6.80 17.09
CA GLU A 340 42.13 -7.90 17.72
C GLU A 340 43.43 -7.40 18.37
N ARG A 341 44.20 -6.55 17.68
CA ARG A 341 45.44 -5.96 18.24
C ARG A 341 45.15 -5.07 19.44
N LYS A 342 44.09 -4.26 19.39
CA LYS A 342 43.65 -3.41 20.50
C LYS A 342 43.25 -4.25 21.72
N ASN A 343 42.50 -5.34 21.51
CA ASN A 343 42.14 -6.28 22.58
C ASN A 343 43.38 -6.95 23.18
N GLY A 344 44.37 -7.32 22.35
CA GLY A 344 45.66 -7.83 22.81
C GLY A 344 46.45 -6.82 23.66
N LEU A 345 46.49 -5.55 23.25
CA LEU A 345 47.11 -4.46 24.02
C LEU A 345 46.41 -4.25 25.36
N TRP A 346 45.08 -4.31 25.42
CA TRP A 346 44.32 -4.28 26.67
C TRP A 346 44.70 -5.44 27.59
N GLY A 347 44.84 -6.66 27.04
CA GLY A 347 45.33 -7.82 27.79
C GLY A 347 46.71 -7.57 28.42
N VAL A 348 47.62 -6.88 27.74
CA VAL A 348 48.95 -6.51 28.28
C VAL A 348 48.83 -5.48 29.40
N VAL A 349 47.95 -4.49 29.27
CA VAL A 349 47.69 -3.48 30.32
C VAL A 349 47.19 -4.16 31.59
N ASP A 350 46.18 -5.04 31.46
CA ASP A 350 45.57 -5.72 32.60
C ASP A 350 46.55 -6.67 33.30
N LEU A 351 47.28 -7.49 32.53
CA LEU A 351 48.30 -8.37 33.08
C LEU A 351 49.41 -7.58 33.80
N SER A 352 49.79 -6.41 33.29
CA SER A 352 50.79 -5.55 33.90
C SER A 352 50.32 -4.98 35.24
N ILE A 353 49.05 -4.57 35.33
CA ILE A 353 48.43 -4.09 36.58
C ILE A 353 48.37 -5.23 37.60
N ILE A 354 47.88 -6.40 37.21
CA ILE A 354 47.79 -7.58 38.09
C ILE A 354 49.18 -7.99 38.60
N ALA A 355 50.18 -8.06 37.72
CA ALA A 355 51.55 -8.39 38.09
C ALA A 355 52.14 -7.35 39.07
N ALA A 356 51.91 -6.06 38.84
CA ALA A 356 52.36 -5.01 39.75
C ALA A 356 51.72 -5.15 41.16
N ILE A 357 50.41 -5.41 41.22
CA ILE A 357 49.69 -5.64 42.49
C ILE A 357 50.26 -6.86 43.22
N LEU A 358 50.47 -7.99 42.52
CA LEU A 358 51.04 -9.20 43.12
C LEU A 358 52.47 -8.97 43.64
N LEU A 359 53.29 -8.21 42.92
CA LEU A 359 54.64 -7.86 43.37
C LEU A 359 54.61 -6.96 44.62
N VAL A 360 53.67 -6.02 44.71
CA VAL A 360 53.49 -5.22 45.94
C VAL A 360 53.01 -6.08 47.09
N ALA A 361 52.01 -6.94 46.86
CA ALA A 361 51.46 -7.83 47.88
C ALA A 361 52.51 -8.79 48.44
N THR A 362 53.33 -9.37 47.56
CA THR A 362 54.43 -10.27 47.96
C THR A 362 55.56 -9.55 48.68
N ALA A 363 55.87 -8.30 48.31
CA ALA A 363 56.83 -7.47 49.03
C ALA A 363 56.37 -7.10 50.45
N LEU A 364 55.05 -7.04 50.67
CA LEU A 364 54.45 -6.72 51.96
C LEU A 364 54.10 -7.98 52.79
N LEU A 365 54.40 -9.19 52.30
CA LEU A 365 54.22 -10.41 53.09
C LEU A 365 55.16 -10.39 54.32
N PRO A 366 54.65 -10.62 55.54
CA PRO A 366 55.47 -10.61 56.74
C PRO A 366 56.46 -11.78 56.72
N VAL A 367 57.75 -11.49 56.87
CA VAL A 367 58.80 -12.50 57.04
C VAL A 367 58.65 -13.11 58.44
N LYS A 368 58.10 -14.32 58.52
CA LYS A 368 58.18 -15.12 59.75
C LYS A 368 59.61 -15.64 59.86
N GLY A 369 60.39 -15.04 60.76
CA GLY A 369 61.69 -15.54 61.20
C GLY A 369 61.58 -16.82 61.99
#